data_AF-A0A1H6VW83-F1
#
_entry.id   AF-A0A1H6VW83-F1
#
_cell.length_a   1.000
_cell.length_b   1.000
_cell.length_c   1.000
_cell.angle_alpha   90.00
_cell.angle_beta   90.00
_cell.angle_gamma   90.00
#
_symmetry.space_group_name_H-M   'P 1'
#
loop_
_entity.id
_entity.type
_entity.pdbx_description
1 polymer ?
#
loop_
_entity_poly.entity_id
_entity_poly.type
_entity_poly.pdbx_seq_one_letter_code
_entity_poly.pdbx_strand_id
1 'polypeptide(L)'
;MERTYMKFSGIIKDITSKSKTSFTRQSEYIGLYGLVEILYSRTSNYTKVFAVFKGATKPYHYIKTTPGSITQDQNGYIYLTTAHHRYIFEIVESYK
;
A
#
# COMPACT_ATOMS: atom_id res chain seq x y z
N MET A 1 -4.67 -20.48 1.06
CA MET A 1 -3.47 -19.80 0.52
C MET A 1 -3.64 -18.29 0.50
N GLU A 2 -2.63 -17.52 0.91
CA GLU A 2 -2.53 -16.11 0.50
C GLU A 2 -2.15 -16.16 -0.99
N ARG A 3 -2.92 -15.50 -1.85
CA ARG A 3 -2.61 -15.41 -3.28
C ARG A 3 -2.07 -14.02 -3.55
N THR A 4 -0.96 -13.93 -4.26
CA THR A 4 -0.42 -12.67 -4.74
C THR A 4 -1.39 -12.09 -5.78
N TYR A 5 -1.85 -10.87 -5.55
CA TYR A 5 -2.67 -10.13 -6.49
C TYR A 5 -1.79 -9.33 -7.45
N MET A 6 -0.81 -8.63 -6.90
CA MET A 6 0.08 -7.73 -7.63
C MET A 6 1.40 -7.62 -6.86
N LYS A 7 2.50 -7.48 -7.61
CA LYS A 7 3.83 -7.27 -7.04
C LYS A 7 4.59 -6.27 -7.88
N PHE A 8 5.19 -5.27 -7.25
CA PHE A 8 5.93 -4.21 -7.93
C PHE A 8 6.95 -3.57 -7.00
N SER A 9 8.00 -3.00 -7.58
CA SER A 9 8.83 -2.03 -6.89
C SER A 9 8.19 -0.66 -7.04
N GLY A 10 8.11 0.09 -5.94
CA GLY A 10 7.37 1.34 -5.91
C GLY A 10 7.86 2.32 -4.85
N ILE A 11 7.35 3.54 -4.97
CA ILE A 11 7.63 4.65 -4.05
C ILE A 11 6.36 4.97 -3.29
N ILE A 12 6.46 5.14 -1.98
CA ILE A 12 5.35 5.66 -1.16
C ILE A 12 5.20 7.16 -1.44
N LYS A 13 4.06 7.55 -2.02
CA LYS A 13 3.75 8.97 -2.28
C LYS A 13 2.99 9.61 -1.15
N ASP A 14 2.17 8.82 -0.48
CA ASP A 14 1.42 9.30 0.67
C ASP A 14 0.93 8.14 1.55
N ILE A 15 0.86 8.42 2.84
CA ILE A 15 0.12 7.61 3.80
C ILE A 15 -0.67 8.58 4.67
N THR A 16 -1.98 8.54 4.55
CA THR A 16 -2.88 9.39 5.35
C THR A 16 -3.71 8.50 6.27
N SER A 17 -3.63 8.74 7.58
CA SER A 17 -4.51 8.10 8.56
C SER A 17 -5.78 8.92 8.76
N LYS A 18 -6.93 8.24 8.76
CA LYS A 18 -8.23 8.79 9.12
C LYS A 18 -8.43 8.61 10.62
N SER A 19 -8.18 9.67 11.38
CA SER A 19 -8.58 9.75 12.79
C SER A 19 -10.04 10.22 12.90
N LYS A 20 -10.66 10.11 14.08
CA LYS A 20 -12.03 10.60 14.31
C LYS A 20 -12.13 12.13 14.19
N THR A 21 -11.01 12.85 14.33
CA THR A 21 -10.97 14.32 14.45
C THR A 21 -10.09 15.00 13.40
N SER A 22 -9.19 14.28 12.73
CA SER A 22 -8.25 14.83 11.75
C SER A 22 -7.69 13.77 10.81
N PHE A 23 -7.23 14.19 9.63
CA PHE A 23 -6.37 13.38 8.78
C PHE A 23 -4.92 13.66 9.13
N THR A 24 -4.18 12.62 9.55
CA THR A 24 -2.76 12.76 9.86
C THR A 24 -1.94 12.12 8.74
N ARG A 25 -1.14 12.93 8.07
CA ARG A 25 -0.20 12.48 7.04
C ARG A 25 1.06 11.94 7.71
N GLN A 26 1.45 10.72 7.36
CA GLN A 26 2.69 10.08 7.86
C GLN A 26 3.84 10.41 6.90
N SER A 27 4.42 11.60 7.08
CA SER A 27 5.45 12.15 6.19
C SER A 27 6.75 11.36 6.20
N GLU A 28 7.03 10.62 7.27
CA GLU A 28 8.24 9.83 7.45
C GLU A 28 8.39 8.69 6.42
N TYR A 29 7.28 8.22 5.85
CA TYR A 29 7.31 7.14 4.85
C TYR A 29 7.35 7.66 3.41
N ILE A 30 7.17 8.95 3.18
CA ILE A 30 7.05 9.52 1.84
C ILE A 30 8.41 9.52 1.15
N GLY A 31 8.43 9.07 -0.11
CA GLY A 31 9.65 8.93 -0.90
C GLY A 31 10.40 7.64 -0.65
N LEU A 32 9.97 6.81 0.31
CA LEU A 32 10.59 5.50 0.51
C LEU A 32 10.35 4.60 -0.70
N TYR A 33 11.44 4.12 -1.28
CA TYR A 33 11.45 3.14 -2.34
C TYR A 33 11.56 1.72 -1.76
N GLY A 34 10.81 0.79 -2.32
CA GLY A 34 10.83 -0.59 -1.87
C GLY A 34 9.93 -1.51 -2.68
N LEU A 35 9.94 -2.78 -2.31
CA LEU A 35 9.07 -3.78 -2.89
C LEU A 35 7.69 -3.73 -2.23
N VAL A 36 6.63 -3.64 -3.03
CA VAL A 36 5.23 -3.71 -2.63
C VAL A 36 4.62 -5.02 -3.12
N GLU A 37 4.05 -5.79 -2.20
CA GLU A 37 3.30 -7.01 -2.48
C GLU A 37 1.84 -6.80 -2.05
N ILE A 38 0.91 -6.83 -3.01
CA ILE A 38 -0.53 -6.79 -2.75
C ILE A 38 -1.06 -8.22 -2.71
N LEU A 39 -1.69 -8.58 -1.59
CA LEU A 39 -2.13 -9.94 -1.30
C LEU A 39 -3.64 -9.99 -1.02
N TYR A 40 -4.30 -11.05 -1.46
CA TYR A 40 -5.72 -11.26 -1.16
C TYR A 40 -5.95 -11.55 0.33
N SER A 41 -6.97 -10.92 0.91
CA SER A 41 -7.46 -11.20 2.25
C SER A 41 -8.60 -12.22 2.20
N ARG A 42 -8.52 -13.29 2.99
CA ARG A 42 -9.48 -14.42 2.97
C ARG A 42 -10.79 -14.17 3.73
N THR A 43 -11.00 -12.98 4.28
CA THR A 43 -12.00 -12.75 5.32
C THR A 43 -13.37 -12.24 4.84
N SER A 44 -13.66 -12.15 3.54
CA SER A 44 -14.97 -11.66 3.07
C SER A 44 -15.31 -12.02 1.61
N ASN A 45 -16.62 -12.06 1.30
CA ASN A 45 -17.20 -12.16 -0.05
C ASN A 45 -16.89 -10.94 -0.96
N TYR A 46 -16.23 -9.91 -0.41
CA TYR A 46 -15.71 -8.76 -1.16
C TYR A 46 -14.20 -8.91 -1.35
N THR A 47 -13.69 -8.58 -2.54
CA THR A 47 -12.25 -8.58 -2.85
C THR A 47 -11.50 -7.55 -2.00
N LYS A 48 -11.12 -7.94 -0.78
CA LYS A 48 -10.25 -7.15 0.09
C LYS A 48 -8.80 -7.59 -0.10
N VAL A 49 -7.90 -6.63 -0.21
CA VAL A 49 -6.45 -6.88 -0.32
C VAL A 49 -5.70 -6.11 0.75
N PHE A 50 -4.48 -6.54 1.08
CA PHE A 50 -3.56 -5.77 1.92
C PHE A 50 -2.20 -5.66 1.22
N ALA A 51 -1.43 -4.62 1.57
CA ALA A 51 -0.09 -4.40 1.05
C ALA A 51 0.96 -4.76 2.10
N VAL A 52 2.05 -5.34 1.62
CA VAL A 52 3.32 -5.47 2.36
C VAL A 52 4.35 -4.66 1.62
N PHE A 53 4.89 -3.62 2.27
CA PHE A 53 6.00 -2.83 1.78
C PHE A 53 7.29 -3.24 2.49
N LYS A 54 8.33 -3.50 1.71
CA LYS A 54 9.68 -3.80 2.16
C LYS A 54 10.61 -2.73 1.59
N GLY A 55 10.98 -1.77 2.41
CA GLY A 55 11.87 -0.67 2.04
C GLY A 55 13.23 -1.18 1.59
N ALA A 56 13.76 -0.59 0.53
CA ALA A 56 15.06 -0.92 -0.04
C ALA A 56 16.18 0.00 0.49
N THR A 57 15.83 1.13 1.09
CA THR A 57 16.79 2.11 1.64
C THR A 57 16.96 1.93 3.15
N LYS A 58 18.13 2.36 3.67
CA LYS A 58 18.39 2.38 5.12
C LYS A 58 17.89 3.70 5.74
N PRO A 59 17.28 3.66 6.94
CA PRO A 59 16.94 2.46 7.70
C PRO A 59 15.83 1.65 6.99
N TYR A 60 15.91 0.32 7.07
CA TYR A 60 14.94 -0.56 6.40
C TYR A 60 13.57 -0.39 7.04
N HIS A 61 12.56 -0.06 6.24
CA HIS A 61 11.18 0.06 6.68
C HIS A 61 10.36 -1.15 6.26
N TYR A 62 9.55 -1.68 7.18
CA TYR A 62 8.58 -2.72 6.88
C TYR A 62 7.19 -2.21 7.25
N ILE A 63 6.28 -2.16 6.28
CA ILE A 63 4.90 -1.72 6.49
C ILE A 63 3.98 -2.84 6.03
N LYS A 64 3.09 -3.28 6.93
CA LYS A 64 2.01 -4.20 6.59
C LYS A 64 0.69 -3.51 6.85
N THR A 65 -0.12 -3.35 5.81
CA THR A 65 -1.41 -2.67 5.93
C THR A 65 -2.48 -3.60 6.44
N THR A 66 -3.57 -3.02 6.94
CA THR A 66 -4.82 -3.75 7.10
C THR A 66 -5.49 -4.02 5.74
N PRO A 67 -6.41 -5.00 5.65
CA PRO A 67 -7.18 -5.22 4.44
C PRO A 67 -8.04 -4.01 4.06
N GLY A 68 -8.12 -3.73 2.77
CA GLY A 68 -8.85 -2.63 2.19
C GLY A 68 -9.20 -2.86 0.72
N SER A 69 -9.64 -1.80 0.07
CA SER A 69 -9.95 -1.79 -1.37
C SER A 69 -8.80 -1.16 -2.14
N ILE A 70 -8.46 -1.77 -3.27
CA ILE A 70 -7.44 -1.27 -4.19
C ILE A 70 -8.09 -0.59 -5.38
N THR A 71 -7.57 0.57 -5.76
CA THR A 71 -7.86 1.21 -7.04
C THR A 71 -6.56 1.65 -7.69
N GLN A 72 -6.53 1.69 -9.02
CA GLN A 72 -5.41 2.18 -9.81
C GLN A 72 -5.91 3.34 -10.66
N ASP A 73 -5.20 4.46 -10.68
CA ASP A 73 -5.52 5.56 -11.57
C ASP A 73 -4.82 5.47 -12.93
N GLN A 74 -5.17 6.39 -13.83
CA GLN A 74 -4.62 6.47 -15.18
C GLN A 74 -3.12 6.86 -15.21
N ASN A 75 -2.60 7.42 -14.11
CA ASN A 75 -1.20 7.80 -13.98
C ASN A 75 -0.34 6.65 -13.41
N GLY A 76 -0.93 5.49 -13.15
CA GLY A 76 -0.23 4.33 -12.61
C GLY A 76 -0.05 4.36 -11.09
N TYR A 77 -0.72 5.26 -10.36
CA TYR A 77 -0.72 5.23 -8.91
C TYR A 77 -1.68 4.16 -8.39
N ILE A 78 -1.21 3.41 -7.38
CA ILE A 78 -1.99 2.43 -6.64
C ILE A 78 -2.46 3.05 -5.34
N TYR A 79 -3.77 3.04 -5.14
CA TYR A 79 -4.41 3.49 -3.91
C TYR A 79 -4.92 2.27 -3.15
N LEU A 80 -4.43 2.09 -1.94
CA LEU A 80 -5.01 1.12 -1.00
C LEU A 80 -5.74 1.88 0.09
N THR A 81 -7.06 1.76 0.11
CA THR A 81 -7.92 2.41 1.10
C THR A 81 -8.43 1.38 2.09
N THR A 82 -7.98 1.49 3.32
CA THR A 82 -8.42 0.67 4.46
C THR A 82 -9.43 1.46 5.31
N ALA A 83 -9.96 0.84 6.37
CA ALA A 83 -10.89 1.52 7.27
C ALA A 83 -10.32 2.80 7.90
N HIS A 84 -9.00 2.84 8.10
CA HIS A 84 -8.34 3.91 8.85
C HIS A 84 -7.20 4.58 8.09
N HIS A 85 -6.81 4.10 6.91
CA HIS A 85 -5.67 4.63 6.19
C HIS A 85 -5.91 4.64 4.69
N ARG A 86 -5.34 5.62 4.01
CA ARG A 86 -5.15 5.60 2.56
C ARG A 86 -3.65 5.59 2.28
N TYR A 87 -3.20 4.59 1.55
CA TYR A 87 -1.84 4.45 1.08
C TYR A 87 -1.81 4.76 -0.42
N ILE A 88 -0.82 5.53 -0.87
CA ILE A 88 -0.61 5.86 -2.27
C ILE A 88 0.79 5.39 -2.66
N PHE A 89 0.86 4.48 -3.62
CA PHE A 89 2.11 3.96 -4.16
C PHE A 89 2.25 4.35 -5.62
N GLU A 90 3.43 4.81 -6.01
CA GLU A 90 3.84 4.95 -7.41
C GLU A 90 4.51 3.65 -7.86
N ILE A 91 4.05 3.06 -8.96
CA ILE A 91 4.71 1.89 -9.55
C ILE A 91 5.95 2.36 -10.29
N VAL A 92 7.11 1.82 -9.93
CA VAL A 92 8.38 2.03 -10.65
C VAL A 92 8.63 0.86 -11.61
N GLU A 93 8.45 -0.38 -11.13
CA GLU A 93 8.64 -1.58 -11.94
C GLU A 93 7.64 -2.66 -11.51
N SER A 94 6.86 -3.20 -12.46
CA SER A 94 5.92 -4.28 -12.20
C SER A 94 6.53 -5.65 -12.43
N TYR A 95 6.26 -6.61 -11.55
CA TYR A 95 6.68 -8.01 -11.72
C TYR A 95 5.47 -8.86 -12.15
N LYS A 96 5.66 -9.73 -13.14
CA LYS A 96 4.65 -10.68 -13.62
C LYS A 96 4.72 -12.00 -12.86
#